data_AF-A0A557QI97-F1
#
_entry.id   AF-A0A557QI97-F1
#
_cell.length_a   1.000
_cell.length_b   1.000
_cell.length_c   1.000
_cell.angle_alpha   90.00
_cell.angle_beta   90.00
_cell.angle_gamma   90.00
#
_symmetry.space_group_name_H-M   'P 1'
#
loop_
_entity.id
_entity.type
_entity.pdbx_description
1 polymer ?
#
loop_
_entity_poly.entity_id
_entity_poly.type
_entity_poly.pdbx_seq_one_letter_code
_entity_poly.pdbx_strand_id
1 'polypeptide(L)'
;MQKLLGALLVAPLIGLCGCVPSPFYESPRVNGRVVAADTNIPIEGARAFLEEYPEHQATTDDRGMFYLDSLSKYHWCFLLPDACLPFWQKGTLSVDFPGFRAARIEFGTSIENRSDSVELTILLDKE
;
A
#
# COMPACT_ATOMS: atom_id res chain seq x y z
N MET A 1 -14.26 28.26 42.32
CA MET A 1 -14.91 28.46 40.99
C MET A 1 -13.97 28.91 39.87
N GLN A 2 -12.82 29.56 40.10
CA GLN A 2 -11.91 30.02 39.03
C GLN A 2 -11.20 28.91 38.21
N LYS A 3 -11.02 27.70 38.74
CA LYS A 3 -10.34 26.60 38.02
C LYS A 3 -11.15 25.99 36.87
N LEU A 4 -12.47 26.14 36.87
CA LEU A 4 -13.37 25.64 35.82
C LEU A 4 -13.42 26.55 34.59
N LEU A 5 -13.16 27.86 34.75
CA LEU A 5 -13.19 28.82 33.64
C LEU A 5 -11.97 28.69 32.72
N GLY A 6 -10.82 28.30 33.27
CA GLY A 6 -9.58 28.11 32.49
C GLY A 6 -9.62 26.89 31.58
N ALA A 7 -10.21 25.78 32.03
CA ALA A 7 -10.30 24.55 31.24
C ALA A 7 -11.24 24.69 30.02
N LEU A 8 -12.28 25.51 30.14
CA LEU A 8 -13.26 25.74 29.07
C LEU A 8 -12.69 26.57 27.90
N LEU A 9 -11.68 27.40 28.15
CA LEU A 9 -11.02 28.24 27.13
C LEU A 9 -9.89 27.52 26.38
N VAL A 10 -9.24 26.53 27.00
CA VAL A 10 -8.14 25.78 26.36
C VAL A 10 -8.64 24.71 25.38
N ALA A 11 -9.79 24.10 25.66
CA ALA A 11 -10.39 23.07 24.80
C ALA A 11 -10.66 23.52 23.34
N PRO A 12 -11.24 24.71 23.06
CA PRO A 12 -11.44 25.16 21.68
C PRO A 12 -10.14 25.56 20.97
N LEU A 13 -9.09 25.96 21.70
CA LEU A 13 -7.79 26.32 21.11
C LEU A 13 -7.06 25.10 20.51
N ILE A 14 -7.20 23.92 21.12
CA ILE A 14 -6.65 22.67 20.59
C ILE A 14 -7.44 22.20 19.35
N GLY A 15 -8.75 22.47 19.29
CA GLY A 15 -9.59 22.18 18.13
C GLY A 15 -9.34 23.10 16.92
N LEU A 16 -8.83 24.31 17.14
CA LEU A 16 -8.60 25.31 16.08
C LEU A 16 -7.23 25.18 15.39
N CYS A 17 -6.28 24.44 15.96
CA CYS A 17 -4.98 24.13 15.33
C CYS A 17 -5.00 22.79 14.56
N GLY A 18 -6.18 22.40 14.07
CA GLY A 18 -6.67 21.05 13.80
C GLY A 18 -6.00 20.18 12.72
N CYS A 19 -4.69 19.97 12.81
CA CYS A 19 -3.99 18.90 12.11
C CYS A 19 -3.55 17.83 13.12
N VAL A 20 -4.10 16.62 13.01
CA VAL A 20 -3.62 15.46 13.78
C VAL A 20 -2.83 14.56 12.81
N PRO A 21 -1.58 14.17 13.16
CA PRO A 21 -0.85 13.22 12.32
C PRO A 21 -1.57 11.87 12.42
N SER A 22 -2.04 11.38 11.29
CA SER A 22 -2.73 10.09 11.20
C SER A 22 -1.95 9.19 10.24
N PRO A 23 -1.70 7.92 10.59
CA PRO A 23 -1.12 6.98 9.65
C PRO A 23 -2.10 6.72 8.51
N PHE A 24 -1.63 6.89 7.28
CA PHE A 24 -2.32 6.57 6.05
C PHE A 24 -1.58 5.44 5.35
N TYR A 25 -2.31 4.40 4.94
CA TYR A 25 -1.74 3.27 4.22
C TYR A 25 -1.84 3.56 2.72
N GLU A 26 -0.70 3.67 2.05
CA GLU A 26 -0.64 3.92 0.61
C GLU A 26 -0.70 2.60 -0.18
N SER A 27 -0.21 1.50 0.40
CA SER A 27 -0.32 0.18 -0.20
C SER A 27 -0.62 -0.90 0.84
N PRO A 28 -1.36 -1.96 0.47
CA PRO A 28 -1.50 -3.14 1.31
C PRO A 28 -0.19 -3.93 1.29
N ARG A 29 -0.06 -4.89 2.20
CA ARG A 29 0.97 -5.92 2.06
C ARG A 29 0.59 -6.81 0.87
N VAL A 30 1.52 -7.04 -0.04
CA VAL A 30 1.29 -7.89 -1.22
C VAL A 30 2.29 -9.03 -1.19
N ASN A 31 1.78 -10.25 -1.14
CA ASN A 31 2.59 -11.45 -1.28
C ASN A 31 2.16 -12.15 -2.56
N GLY A 32 3.07 -12.83 -3.22
CA GLY A 32 2.65 -13.58 -4.39
C GLY A 32 3.70 -14.53 -4.90
N ARG A 33 3.29 -15.28 -5.92
CA ARG A 33 4.13 -16.25 -6.61
C ARG A 33 4.18 -15.92 -8.09
N VAL A 34 5.37 -15.90 -8.66
CA VAL A 34 5.60 -15.69 -10.09
C VAL A 34 5.98 -17.02 -10.72
N VAL A 35 5.26 -17.41 -11.77
CA VAL A 35 5.51 -18.64 -12.53
C VAL A 35 5.48 -18.36 -14.02
N ALA A 36 6.25 -19.12 -14.78
CA ALA A 36 6.22 -19.06 -16.24
C ALA A 36 4.89 -19.66 -16.74
N ALA A 37 4.18 -18.95 -17.61
CA ALA A 37 2.85 -19.34 -18.08
C ALA A 37 2.85 -20.66 -18.88
N ASP A 38 3.94 -20.94 -19.60
CA ASP A 38 4.10 -22.12 -20.45
C ASP A 38 4.33 -23.42 -19.65
N THR A 39 5.08 -23.32 -18.56
CA THR A 39 5.63 -24.47 -17.82
C THR A 39 5.10 -24.58 -16.40
N ASN A 40 4.45 -23.54 -15.87
CA ASN A 40 4.11 -23.38 -14.46
C ASN A 40 5.31 -23.53 -13.50
N ILE A 41 6.53 -23.40 -14.02
CA ILE A 41 7.75 -23.43 -13.22
C ILE A 41 7.92 -22.07 -12.53
N PRO A 42 8.27 -22.03 -11.24
CA PRO A 42 8.58 -20.78 -10.54
C PRO A 42 9.73 -20.01 -11.18
N ILE A 43 9.60 -18.68 -11.19
CA ILE A 43 10.64 -17.79 -11.69
C ILE A 43 11.36 -17.17 -10.49
N GLU A 44 12.60 -17.59 -10.25
CA GLU A 44 13.52 -16.97 -9.29
C GLU A 44 14.13 -15.69 -9.88
N GLY A 45 14.29 -14.65 -9.07
CA GLY A 45 14.93 -13.41 -9.51
C GLY A 45 14.02 -12.42 -10.26
N ALA A 46 12.73 -12.72 -10.41
CA ALA A 46 11.75 -11.77 -10.93
C ALA A 46 11.60 -10.60 -9.94
N ARG A 47 11.51 -9.38 -10.46
CA ARG A 47 11.35 -8.19 -9.66
C ARG A 47 9.88 -7.78 -9.66
N ALA A 48 9.31 -7.64 -8.46
CA ALA A 48 7.96 -7.16 -8.23
C ALA A 48 8.03 -5.78 -7.56
N PHE A 49 7.35 -4.78 -8.09
CA PHE A 49 7.40 -3.41 -7.59
C PHE A 49 6.08 -2.68 -7.82
N LEU A 50 5.82 -1.65 -7.01
CA LEU A 50 4.68 -0.76 -7.22
C LEU A 50 5.09 0.34 -8.20
N GLU A 51 4.32 0.59 -9.26
CA GLU A 51 4.67 1.62 -10.25
C GLU A 51 4.69 3.02 -9.63
N GLU A 52 3.85 3.26 -8.62
CA GLU A 52 3.78 4.53 -7.89
C GLU A 52 4.95 4.73 -6.91
N TYR A 53 5.59 3.63 -6.49
CA TYR A 53 6.73 3.60 -5.57
C TYR A 53 7.79 2.60 -6.05
N PRO A 54 8.52 2.87 -7.15
CA PRO A 54 9.46 1.92 -7.73
C PRO A 54 10.61 1.50 -6.82
N GLU A 55 10.94 2.32 -5.82
CA GLU A 55 11.89 2.00 -4.76
C GLU A 55 11.41 0.88 -3.82
N HIS A 56 10.09 0.66 -3.77
CA HIS A 56 9.46 -0.39 -2.99
C HIS A 56 9.29 -1.65 -3.85
N GLN A 57 10.36 -2.44 -3.87
CA GLN A 57 10.48 -3.63 -4.70
C GLN A 57 10.88 -4.86 -3.89
N ALA A 58 10.49 -6.03 -4.39
CA ALA A 58 10.90 -7.33 -3.89
C ALA A 58 11.40 -8.19 -5.06
N THR A 59 12.27 -9.14 -4.75
CA THR A 59 12.77 -10.12 -5.72
C THR A 59 12.25 -11.50 -5.33
N THR A 60 11.85 -12.30 -6.31
CA THR A 60 11.34 -13.66 -6.05
C THR A 60 12.45 -14.62 -5.63
N ASP A 61 12.12 -15.51 -4.69
CA ASP A 61 13.01 -16.60 -4.24
C ASP A 61 12.98 -17.83 -5.19
N ASP A 62 13.66 -18.90 -4.78
CA ASP A 62 13.74 -20.18 -5.50
C ASP A 62 12.38 -20.89 -5.71
N ARG A 63 11.36 -20.48 -4.96
CA ARG A 63 9.97 -20.94 -5.09
C ARG A 63 9.11 -19.98 -5.91
N GLY A 64 9.70 -18.91 -6.42
CA GLY A 64 9.05 -17.82 -7.15
C GLY A 64 8.24 -16.90 -6.25
N MET A 65 8.42 -16.97 -4.92
CA MET A 65 7.66 -16.18 -3.96
C MET A 65 8.27 -14.80 -3.76
N PHE A 66 7.45 -13.76 -3.69
CA PHE A 66 7.84 -12.41 -3.29
C PHE A 66 6.96 -11.89 -2.16
N TYR A 67 7.51 -10.95 -1.39
CA TYR A 67 6.85 -10.32 -0.26
C TYR A 67 7.12 -8.81 -0.31
N LEU A 68 6.09 -8.02 -0.59
CA LEU A 68 6.11 -6.56 -0.52
C LEU A 68 5.37 -6.13 0.74
N ASP A 69 6.09 -5.48 1.67
CA ASP A 69 5.47 -4.93 2.87
C ASP A 69 4.50 -3.79 2.53
N SER A 70 3.59 -3.47 3.46
CA SER A 70 2.71 -2.31 3.28
C SER A 70 3.51 -1.01 3.39
N LEU A 71 3.19 -0.06 2.52
CA LEU A 71 3.67 1.32 2.64
C LEU A 71 2.68 2.12 3.47
N SER A 72 3.19 2.78 4.50
CA SER A 72 2.42 3.73 5.30
C SER A 72 3.17 5.06 5.40
N LYS A 73 2.44 6.15 5.21
CA LYS A 73 2.93 7.51 5.42
C LYS A 73 2.04 8.22 6.42
N TYR A 74 2.61 9.13 7.19
CA TYR A 74 1.82 10.00 8.05
C TYR A 74 1.31 11.18 7.23
N HIS A 75 -0.01 11.34 7.21
CA HIS A 75 -0.64 12.52 6.64
C HIS A 75 -1.18 13.40 7.75
N TRP A 76 -1.08 14.72 7.56
CA TRP A 76 -1.73 15.69 8.42
C TRP A 76 -3.21 15.73 8.07
N CYS A 77 -4.00 15.11 8.93
CA CYS A 77 -5.43 15.01 8.74
C CYS A 77 -6.11 16.24 9.35
N PHE A 78 -6.86 16.99 8.53
CA PHE A 78 -7.68 18.09 9.01
C PHE A 78 -8.94 17.49 9.65
N LEU A 79 -9.27 17.91 10.89
CA LEU A 79 -10.43 17.39 11.65
C LEU A 79 -11.81 17.78 11.06
N LEU A 80 -11.86 18.19 9.80
CA LEU A 80 -13.13 18.40 9.11
C LEU A 80 -13.72 17.03 8.74
N PRO A 81 -15.04 16.82 8.96
CA PRO A 81 -15.69 15.53 8.79
C PRO A 81 -15.47 14.85 7.43
N ASP A 82 -15.20 15.64 6.38
CA ASP A 82 -15.01 15.14 5.01
C ASP A 82 -13.57 15.29 4.47
N ALA A 83 -12.65 15.92 5.22
CA ALA A 83 -11.31 16.23 4.72
C ALA A 83 -10.32 15.06 4.82
N CYS A 84 -10.65 14.03 5.62
CA CYS A 84 -9.91 12.77 5.70
C CYS A 84 -10.68 11.60 5.09
N LEU A 85 -11.54 11.90 4.11
CA LEU A 85 -12.11 10.82 3.32
C LEU A 85 -10.97 10.12 2.59
N PRO A 86 -10.84 8.81 2.81
CA PRO A 86 -9.79 8.06 2.17
C PRO A 86 -10.07 7.99 0.67
N PHE A 87 -9.24 8.69 -0.09
CA PHE A 87 -9.23 8.55 -1.53
C PHE A 87 -8.87 7.10 -1.85
N TRP A 88 -9.70 6.45 -2.66
CA TRP A 88 -9.42 5.13 -3.20
C TRP A 88 -8.09 5.19 -3.95
N GLN A 89 -7.03 4.71 -3.33
CA GLN A 89 -5.74 4.63 -4.00
C GLN A 89 -5.75 3.36 -4.84
N LYS A 90 -5.76 3.56 -6.15
CA LYS A 90 -5.40 2.52 -7.10
C LYS A 90 -3.88 2.45 -7.10
N GLY A 91 -3.34 1.26 -6.89
CA GLY A 91 -1.93 0.96 -7.09
C GLY A 91 -1.76 -0.01 -8.24
N THR A 92 -0.61 0.05 -8.90
CA THR A 92 -0.27 -0.85 -10.00
C THR A 92 0.93 -1.67 -9.59
N LEU A 93 0.73 -2.97 -9.39
CA LEU A 93 1.82 -3.92 -9.21
C LEU A 93 2.37 -4.30 -10.58
N SER A 94 3.65 -4.06 -10.80
CA SER A 94 4.39 -4.49 -11.98
C SER A 94 5.36 -5.60 -11.61
N VAL A 95 5.45 -6.63 -12.46
CA VAL A 95 6.42 -7.72 -12.33
C VAL A 95 7.21 -7.87 -13.62
N ASP A 96 8.54 -7.79 -13.52
CA ASP A 96 9.45 -7.90 -14.64
C ASP A 96 10.54 -8.96 -14.45
N PHE A 97 10.90 -9.63 -15.54
CA PHE A 97 11.99 -10.60 -15.60
C PHE A 97 12.53 -10.69 -17.03
N PRO A 98 13.86 -10.73 -17.26
CA PRO A 98 14.43 -10.76 -18.60
C PRO A 98 13.93 -11.93 -19.47
N GLY A 99 13.51 -11.64 -20.70
CA GLY A 99 12.99 -12.65 -21.64
C GLY A 99 11.50 -12.97 -21.44
N PHE A 100 10.81 -12.24 -20.58
CA PHE A 100 9.36 -12.33 -20.37
C PHE A 100 8.71 -10.96 -20.53
N ARG A 101 7.47 -10.97 -20.99
CA ARG A 101 6.61 -9.78 -21.02
C ARG A 101 6.25 -9.39 -19.59
N ALA A 102 6.46 -8.13 -19.24
CA ALA A 102 6.09 -7.62 -17.92
C ALA A 102 4.58 -7.76 -17.66
N ALA A 103 4.21 -8.24 -16.47
CA ALA A 103 2.83 -8.31 -16.02
C ALA A 103 2.47 -7.06 -15.20
N ARG A 104 1.23 -6.57 -15.37
CA ARG A 104 0.70 -5.42 -14.63
C ARG A 104 -0.63 -5.78 -14.01
N ILE A 105 -0.78 -5.50 -12.72
CA ILE A 105 -1.98 -5.83 -11.95
C ILE A 105 -2.40 -4.56 -11.20
N GLU A 106 -3.55 -4.02 -11.58
CA GLU A 106 -4.18 -2.95 -10.81
C GLU A 106 -4.84 -3.54 -9.57
N PHE A 107 -4.58 -2.96 -8.40
CA PHE A 107 -5.28 -3.27 -7.17
C PHE A 107 -5.85 -1.99 -6.55
N GLY A 108 -7.04 -2.12 -5.94
CA GLY A 108 -7.67 -1.04 -5.18
C GLY A 108 -7.78 -1.45 -3.73
N THR A 109 -7.29 -0.60 -2.82
CA THR A 109 -7.49 -0.79 -1.38
C THR A 109 -8.81 -0.16 -0.95
N SER A 110 -9.76 -0.99 -0.53
CA SER A 110 -10.89 -0.51 0.28
C SER A 110 -10.44 -0.36 1.72
N ILE A 111 -10.78 0.76 2.34
CA ILE A 111 -10.40 1.11 3.73
C ILE A 111 -11.03 0.19 4.76
N GLU A 112 -12.12 -0.48 4.37
CA GLU A 112 -12.77 -1.47 5.21
C GLU A 112 -11.88 -2.71 5.42
N ASN A 113 -10.85 -2.90 4.58
CA ASN A 113 -9.96 -4.05 4.61
C ASN A 113 -8.54 -3.68 5.08
N ARG A 114 -8.43 -3.19 6.32
CA ARG A 114 -7.19 -2.72 6.95
C ARG A 114 -6.14 -3.79 7.26
N SER A 115 -6.43 -5.07 7.07
CA SER A 115 -5.54 -6.19 7.44
C SER A 115 -5.23 -7.16 6.31
N ASP A 116 -5.74 -6.94 5.11
CA ASP A 116 -5.71 -7.99 4.10
C ASP A 116 -4.40 -7.92 3.32
N SER A 117 -3.52 -8.85 3.64
CA SER A 117 -2.47 -9.26 2.72
C SER A 117 -3.13 -9.75 1.44
N VAL A 118 -2.73 -9.20 0.30
CA VAL A 118 -3.19 -9.69 -1.00
C VAL A 118 -2.24 -10.82 -1.41
N GLU A 119 -2.79 -12.01 -1.64
CA GLU A 119 -2.05 -13.13 -2.22
C GLU A 119 -2.33 -13.25 -3.71
N LEU A 120 -1.28 -13.22 -4.53
CA LEU A 120 -1.39 -13.25 -6.00
C LEU A 120 -0.58 -14.41 -6.59
N THR A 121 -1.11 -15.02 -7.65
CA THR A 121 -0.30 -15.87 -8.55
C THR A 121 -0.21 -15.17 -9.89
N ILE A 122 1.00 -14.89 -10.34
CA ILE A 122 1.30 -14.08 -11.51
C ILE A 122 1.93 -14.99 -12.56
N LEU A 123 1.30 -15.04 -13.73
CA LEU A 123 1.79 -15.78 -14.89
C LEU A 123 2.56 -14.81 -15.78
N LEU A 124 3.83 -15.13 -16.08
CA LEU A 124 4.62 -14.40 -17.05
C LEU A 124 4.68 -15.15 -18.38
N ASP A 125 4.35 -14.46 -19.46
CA ASP A 125 4.48 -14.96 -20.82
C ASP A 125 5.87 -14.64 -21.38
N LYS A 126 6.49 -15.56 -22.12
CA LYS A 126 7.71 -15.26 -22.88
C LYS A 126 7.42 -14.26 -23.99
N GLU A 127 8.41 -13.40 -24.28
CA GLU A 127 8.34 -12.43 -25.39
C GLU A 127 8.33 -13.10 -26.77
#